data_AF-K1XXK9-F1
#
_entry.id   AF-K1XXK9-F1
#
_cell.length_a   1.000
_cell.length_b   1.000
_cell.length_c   1.000
_cell.angle_alpha   90.00
_cell.angle_beta   90.00
_cell.angle_gamma   90.00
#
_symmetry.space_group_name_H-M   'P 1'
#
loop_
_entity.id
_entity.type
_entity.pdbx_description
1 polymer ?
#
loop_
_entity_poly.entity_id
_entity_poly.type
_entity_poly.pdbx_seq_one_letter_code
_entity_poly.pdbx_strand_id
1 'polypeptide(L)'
;MEFFAPLFPAEEMRQLVKSLKALQDNLGKFNDYSVQQNFLAGMLAGDTWRGAEALEVAKAIGALTAMLYRLQGEERSHLMNNFAQFDSPEIKSEFTQLFHKEEGPDEDNSLLQQ
;
A
#
# COMPACT_ATOMS: atom_id res chain seq x y z
N MET A 1 -0.11 -2.66 12.95
CA MET A 1 -0.33 -4.07 13.33
C MET A 1 0.93 -4.71 13.85
N GLU A 2 2.07 -4.64 13.14
CA GLU A 2 3.33 -5.30 13.56
C GLU A 2 3.80 -4.93 14.97
N PHE A 3 3.74 -3.64 15.34
CA PHE A 3 4.09 -3.19 16.69
C PHE A 3 3.24 -3.85 17.79
N PHE A 4 1.96 -4.12 17.50
CA PHE A 4 1.02 -4.73 18.44
C PHE A 4 0.91 -6.24 18.26
N ALA A 5 1.65 -6.85 17.32
CA ALA A 5 1.56 -8.28 17.03
C ALA A 5 1.71 -9.19 18.26
N PRO A 6 2.58 -8.88 19.27
CA PRO A 6 2.68 -9.69 20.48
C PRO A 6 1.40 -9.75 21.34
N LEU A 7 0.43 -8.87 21.11
CA LEU A 7 -0.84 -8.84 21.86
C LEU A 7 -1.90 -9.79 21.31
N PHE A 8 -1.63 -10.45 20.18
CA PHE A 8 -2.62 -11.25 19.46
C PHE A 8 -2.09 -12.65 19.13
N PRO A 9 -2.99 -13.62 18.89
CA PRO A 9 -2.64 -14.90 18.30
C PRO A 9 -1.78 -14.75 17.03
N ALA A 10 -0.62 -15.40 17.03
CA ALA A 10 0.44 -15.16 16.05
C ALA A 10 0.07 -15.62 14.63
N GLU A 11 -0.82 -16.61 14.50
CA GLU A 11 -1.24 -17.15 13.21
C GLU A 11 -2.18 -16.17 12.49
N GLU A 12 -3.17 -15.68 13.22
CA GLU A 12 -4.23 -14.80 12.78
C GLU A 12 -3.66 -13.41 12.46
N MET A 13 -2.79 -12.88 13.31
CA MET A 13 -2.06 -11.64 13.03
C MET A 13 -1.22 -11.76 11.76
N ARG A 14 -0.53 -12.88 11.57
CA ARG A 14 0.28 -13.11 10.36
C ARG A 14 -0.57 -13.17 9.10
N GLN A 15 -1.74 -13.80 9.17
CA GLN A 15 -2.68 -13.87 8.06
C GLN A 15 -3.19 -12.49 7.66
N LEU A 16 -3.58 -11.64 8.63
CA LEU A 16 -4.01 -10.26 8.36
C LEU A 16 -2.89 -9.39 7.78
N VAL A 17 -1.67 -9.50 8.33
CA VAL A 17 -0.50 -8.79 7.81
C VAL A 17 -0.20 -9.21 6.36
N LYS A 18 -0.34 -10.50 6.03
CA LYS A 18 -0.15 -11.00 4.67
C LYS A 18 -1.18 -10.41 3.70
N SER A 19 -2.46 -10.40 4.08
CA SER A 19 -3.52 -9.80 3.26
C SER A 19 -3.27 -8.30 3.03
N LEU A 20 -2.86 -7.56 4.07
CA LEU A 20 -2.51 -6.15 3.94
C LEU A 20 -1.29 -5.93 3.06
N LYS A 21 -0.26 -6.76 3.22
CA LYS A 21 0.97 -6.68 2.43
C LYS A 21 0.72 -6.85 0.94
N ALA A 22 -0.15 -7.78 0.54
CA ALA A 22 -0.50 -7.96 -0.86
C ALA A 22 -1.10 -6.69 -1.48
N LEU A 23 -2.00 -6.01 -0.77
CA LEU A 23 -2.55 -4.73 -1.20
C LEU A 23 -1.47 -3.63 -1.25
N GLN A 24 -0.66 -3.54 -0.20
CA GLN A 24 0.42 -2.55 -0.08
C GLN A 24 1.49 -2.70 -1.17
N ASP A 25 1.88 -3.92 -1.54
CA ASP A 25 2.89 -4.15 -2.57
C ASP A 25 2.43 -3.59 -3.93
N ASN A 26 1.13 -3.67 -4.25
CA ASN A 26 0.56 -3.09 -5.47
C ASN A 26 0.45 -1.55 -5.40
N LEU A 27 -0.03 -1.03 -4.27
CA LEU A 27 -0.06 0.42 -4.02
C LEU A 27 1.35 1.02 -4.11
N GLY A 28 2.34 0.32 -3.58
CA GLY A 28 3.75 0.71 -3.60
C GLY A 28 4.27 0.84 -5.02
N LYS A 29 4.04 -0.16 -5.89
CA LYS A 29 4.43 -0.11 -7.31
C LYS A 29 3.73 1.01 -8.08
N PHE A 30 2.41 1.15 -7.90
CA PHE A 30 1.65 2.22 -8.53
C PHE A 30 2.20 3.61 -8.15
N ASN A 31 2.50 3.80 -6.87
CA ASN A 31 3.06 5.05 -6.37
C ASN A 31 4.51 5.27 -6.83
N ASP A 32 5.33 4.22 -6.87
CA ASP A 32 6.71 4.29 -7.37
C ASP A 32 6.76 4.82 -8.80
N TYR A 33 5.89 4.30 -9.69
CA TYR A 33 5.76 4.85 -11.04
C TYR A 33 5.31 6.32 -11.05
N SER A 34 4.45 6.73 -10.12
CA SER A 34 4.05 8.15 -9.99
C SER A 34 5.23 9.04 -9.59
N VAL A 35 6.03 8.58 -8.61
CA VAL A 35 7.21 9.31 -8.12
C VAL A 35 8.26 9.42 -9.22
N GLN A 36 8.51 8.33 -9.96
CA GLN A 36 9.45 8.32 -11.09
C GLN A 36 9.00 9.26 -12.22
N GLN A 37 7.71 9.26 -12.58
CA GLN A 37 7.17 10.20 -13.57
C GLN A 37 7.35 11.66 -13.14
N ASN A 38 7.05 11.98 -11.87
CA ASN A 38 7.24 13.31 -11.32
C ASN A 38 8.72 13.73 -11.32
N PHE A 39 9.62 12.81 -10.98
CA PHE A 39 11.06 13.04 -11.02
C PHE A 39 11.52 13.40 -12.44
N LEU A 40 11.11 12.62 -13.43
CA LEU A 40 11.44 12.86 -14.85
C LEU A 40 10.86 14.18 -15.38
N ALA A 41 9.62 14.52 -14.99
CA ALA A 41 9.03 15.81 -15.32
C ALA A 41 9.86 16.98 -14.73
N GLY A 42 10.33 16.83 -13.49
CA GLY A 42 11.23 17.79 -12.86
C GLY A 42 12.56 17.96 -13.60
N MET A 43 13.13 16.88 -14.15
CA MET A 43 14.36 16.95 -14.95
C MET A 43 14.19 17.75 -16.25
N LEU A 44 13.00 17.72 -16.86
CA LEU A 44 12.68 18.52 -18.06
C LEU A 44 12.41 19.99 -17.74
N ALA A 45 11.87 20.28 -16.56
CA ALA A 45 11.56 21.63 -16.12
C ALA A 45 12.80 22.43 -15.67
N GLY A 46 13.94 21.76 -15.46
CA GLY A 46 15.20 22.41 -15.08
C GLY A 46 15.93 23.06 -16.27
N ASP A 47 16.63 24.18 -16.00
CA ASP A 47 17.41 24.94 -16.99
C ASP A 47 18.74 24.25 -17.42
N THR A 48 18.92 22.98 -17.08
CA THR A 48 20.16 22.22 -17.23
C THR A 48 20.50 21.82 -18.66
N TRP A 49 19.52 21.76 -19.56
CA TRP A 49 19.71 21.20 -20.90
C TRP A 49 19.67 22.29 -21.97
N ARG A 50 20.76 22.42 -22.76
CA ARG A 50 20.85 23.40 -23.87
C ARG A 50 21.51 22.76 -25.10
N GLY A 51 21.17 23.27 -26.28
CA GLY A 51 21.75 22.80 -27.55
C GLY A 51 21.14 21.49 -28.07
N ALA A 52 21.79 20.87 -29.05
CA ALA A 52 21.27 19.70 -29.76
C ALA A 52 21.06 18.47 -28.85
N GLU A 53 21.86 18.32 -27.79
CA GLU A 53 21.73 17.23 -26.82
C GLU A 53 20.44 17.32 -25.99
N ALA A 54 19.93 18.54 -25.75
CA ALA A 54 18.70 18.75 -24.98
C ALA A 54 17.49 18.09 -25.64
N LEU A 55 17.44 18.07 -26.98
CA LEU A 55 16.35 17.44 -27.72
C LEU A 55 16.39 15.91 -27.59
N GLU A 56 17.57 15.31 -27.64
CA GLU A 56 17.72 13.86 -27.49
C GLU A 56 17.43 13.40 -26.05
N VAL A 57 17.87 14.16 -25.05
CA VAL A 57 17.50 13.92 -23.65
C VAL A 57 15.98 14.05 -23.46
N ALA A 58 15.36 15.07 -24.03
CA ALA A 58 13.91 15.27 -23.92
C ALA A 58 13.12 14.10 -24.55
N LYS A 59 13.56 13.59 -25.71
CA LYS A 59 12.96 12.40 -26.33
C LYS A 59 13.09 11.17 -25.45
N ALA A 60 14.28 10.93 -24.89
CA ALA A 60 14.54 9.78 -24.02
C ALA A 60 13.67 9.84 -22.75
N ILE A 61 13.59 11.00 -22.10
CA ILE A 61 12.73 11.20 -20.93
C ILE A 61 11.26 11.02 -21.31
N GLY A 62 10.80 11.59 -22.42
CA GLY A 62 9.42 11.43 -22.90
C GLY A 62 9.04 9.95 -23.13
N ALA A 63 9.93 9.18 -23.76
CA ALA A 63 9.74 7.75 -23.98
C ALA A 63 9.67 6.96 -22.65
N LEU A 64 10.57 7.27 -21.70
CA LEU A 64 10.57 6.63 -20.39
C LEU A 64 9.30 6.96 -19.59
N THR A 65 8.88 8.23 -19.58
CA THR A 65 7.64 8.66 -18.93
C THR A 65 6.42 7.96 -19.52
N ALA A 66 6.33 7.84 -20.85
CA ALA A 66 5.23 7.12 -21.50
C ALA A 66 5.20 5.63 -21.14
N MET A 67 6.37 4.98 -21.02
CA MET A 67 6.47 3.61 -20.55
C MET A 67 6.00 3.46 -19.10
N LEU A 68 6.44 4.35 -18.20
CA LEU A 68 6.03 4.35 -16.79
C LEU A 68 4.52 4.57 -16.64
N TYR A 69 3.94 5.48 -17.43
CA TYR A 69 2.50 5.70 -17.45
C TYR A 69 1.72 4.43 -17.83
N ARG A 70 2.18 3.69 -18.85
CA ARG A 70 1.58 2.41 -19.22
C ARG A 70 1.66 1.39 -18.07
N LEU A 71 2.84 1.21 -17.48
CA LEU A 71 3.05 0.28 -16.37
C LEU A 71 2.19 0.66 -15.15
N GLN A 72 2.03 1.95 -14.88
CA GLN A 72 1.15 2.44 -13.82
C GLN A 72 -0.33 2.11 -14.08
N GLY A 73 -0.78 2.21 -15.33
CA GLY A 73 -2.13 1.80 -15.72
C GLY A 73 -2.39 0.30 -15.52
N GLU A 74 -1.39 -0.54 -15.80
CA GLU A 74 -1.44 -1.99 -15.56
C GLU A 74 -1.56 -2.29 -14.06
N GLU A 75 -0.70 -1.68 -13.23
CA GLU A 75 -0.76 -1.82 -11.77
C GLU A 75 -2.07 -1.29 -11.19
N ARG A 76 -2.67 -0.24 -11.77
CA ARG A 76 -4.00 0.24 -11.34
C ARG A 76 -5.06 -0.83 -11.48
N SER A 77 -5.00 -1.63 -12.55
CA SER A 77 -5.97 -2.71 -12.77
C SER A 77 -5.77 -3.83 -11.76
N HIS A 78 -4.52 -4.20 -11.46
CA HIS A 78 -4.19 -5.14 -10.39
C HIS A 78 -4.60 -4.64 -9.01
N LEU A 79 -4.42 -3.34 -8.74
CA LEU A 79 -4.83 -2.69 -7.51
C LEU A 79 -6.34 -2.84 -7.29
N MET A 80 -7.18 -2.57 -8.30
CA MET A 80 -8.64 -2.68 -8.14
C MET A 80 -9.06 -4.12 -7.78
N ASN A 81 -8.44 -5.12 -8.40
CA ASN A 81 -8.71 -6.53 -8.10
C ASN A 81 -8.27 -6.91 -6.68
N ASN A 82 -7.06 -6.52 -6.28
CA ASN A 82 -6.53 -6.85 -4.96
C ASN A 82 -7.25 -6.08 -3.85
N PHE A 83 -7.70 -4.86 -4.14
CA PHE A 83 -8.55 -4.09 -3.22
C PHE A 83 -9.91 -4.76 -3.03
N ALA A 84 -10.56 -5.22 -4.11
CA ALA A 84 -11.83 -5.94 -3.99
C ALA A 84 -11.70 -7.25 -3.19
N GLN A 85 -10.58 -7.96 -3.34
CA GLN A 85 -10.27 -9.12 -2.51
C GLN A 85 -10.04 -8.73 -1.06
N PHE A 86 -9.25 -7.68 -0.80
CA PHE A 86 -8.97 -7.19 0.55
C PHE A 86 -10.23 -6.68 1.27
N ASP A 87 -11.15 -6.04 0.54
CA ASP A 87 -12.42 -5.51 1.06
C ASP A 87 -13.52 -6.58 1.20
N SER A 88 -13.17 -7.87 1.05
CA SER A 88 -14.14 -8.95 1.10
C SER A 88 -14.72 -9.13 2.52
N PRO A 89 -15.94 -9.69 2.64
CA PRO A 89 -16.55 -9.99 3.94
C PRO A 89 -15.68 -10.90 4.82
N GLU A 90 -14.92 -11.81 4.20
CA GLU A 90 -14.04 -12.75 4.91
C GLU A 90 -12.92 -12.01 5.63
N ILE A 91 -12.17 -11.17 4.92
CA ILE A 91 -11.08 -10.38 5.52
C ILE A 91 -11.63 -9.41 6.56
N LYS A 92 -12.77 -8.75 6.30
CA LYS A 92 -13.46 -7.91 7.30
C LYS A 92 -13.81 -8.68 8.58
N SER A 93 -14.27 -9.92 8.44
CA SER A 93 -14.56 -10.81 9.57
C SER A 93 -13.30 -11.17 10.34
N GLU A 94 -12.21 -11.54 9.66
CA GLU A 94 -10.91 -11.83 10.30
C GLU A 94 -10.38 -10.62 11.10
N PHE A 95 -10.45 -9.42 10.54
CA PHE A 95 -10.10 -8.18 11.25
C PHE A 95 -11.00 -7.97 12.47
N THR A 96 -12.31 -8.17 12.31
CA THR A 96 -13.27 -7.98 13.41
C THR A 96 -12.98 -8.97 14.53
N GLN A 97 -12.80 -10.25 14.23
CA GLN A 97 -12.54 -11.30 15.21
C GLN A 97 -11.22 -11.10 15.96
N LEU A 98 -10.16 -10.69 15.27
CA LEU A 98 -8.86 -10.51 15.91
C LEU A 98 -8.83 -9.28 16.82
N PHE A 99 -9.51 -8.21 16.44
CA PHE A 99 -9.47 -6.93 17.15
C PHE A 99 -10.67 -6.65 18.07
N HIS A 100 -11.77 -7.41 17.96
CA HIS A 100 -12.82 -7.40 18.99
C HIS A 100 -12.46 -8.34 20.12
N LYS A 101 -12.36 -7.77 21.31
CA LYS A 101 -12.34 -8.50 22.57
C LYS A 101 -13.77 -8.98 22.87
N GLU A 102 -13.97 -10.28 23.08
CA GLU A 102 -15.10 -10.71 23.92
C GLU A 102 -14.83 -10.15 25.32
N GLU A 103 -15.69 -9.27 25.81
CA GLU A 103 -15.72 -8.89 27.21
C GLU A 103 -15.99 -10.16 28.04
N GLY A 104 -14.93 -10.85 28.43
CA GLY A 104 -15.00 -11.79 29.54
C GLY A 104 -15.50 -11.04 30.76
N PRO A 105 -16.35 -11.66 31.61
CA PRO A 105 -17.00 -10.96 32.72
C PRO A 105 -15.95 -10.26 33.58
N ASP A 106 -16.15 -8.97 33.84
CA ASP A 106 -15.31 -8.16 34.71
C ASP A 106 -15.16 -8.86 36.08
N GLU A 107 -14.05 -9.58 36.28
CA GLU A 107 -13.67 -10.11 37.60
C GLU A 107 -13.34 -8.96 38.59
N ASP A 108 -13.22 -7.73 38.11
CA ASP A 108 -12.82 -6.57 38.91
C ASP A 108 -13.95 -6.01 39.80
N ASN A 109 -15.21 -6.42 39.58
CA ASN A 109 -16.33 -5.96 40.41
C ASN A 109 -16.60 -6.85 41.64
N SER A 110 -15.82 -7.92 41.85
CA SER A 110 -15.94 -8.80 43.02
C SER A 110 -15.27 -8.26 44.29
N LEU A 111 -14.42 -7.24 44.17
CA LEU A 111 -13.63 -6.71 45.29
C LEU A 111 -14.27 -5.51 46.01
N LEU A 112 -15.43 -5.04 45.54
CA LEU A 112 -16.14 -3.88 46.11
C LEU A 112 -17.38 -4.26 46.95
N GLN A 113 -17.56 -5.54 47.30
CA GLN A 113 -18.69 -6.01 48.13
C GLN A 113 -18.28 -6.75 49.43
N GLN A 114 -17.14 -6.42 50.03
CA GLN A 114 -16.80 -6.88 51.39
C GLN A 114 -16.66 -5.71 52.37
#